data_AF-A0A6P0Z3M9-F1
#
_entry.id   AF-A0A6P0Z3M9-F1
#
_cell.length_a   1.000
_cell.length_b   1.000
_cell.length_c   1.000
_cell.angle_alpha   90.00
_cell.angle_beta   90.00
_cell.angle_gamma   90.00
#
_symmetry.space_group_name_H-M   'P 1'
#
loop_
_entity.id
_entity.type
_entity.pdbx_description
1 polymer ?
#
loop_
_entity_poly.entity_id
_entity_poly.type
_entity_poly.pdbx_seq_one_letter_code
_entity_poly.pdbx_strand_id
1 'polypeptide(L)' 'VQIMWRYLEQQSFPMTEAQYLDHLNVIGGYISAWEGDDQVRQFIAQTSDRPRIGVAVSIPIELGERSSEWIMDR' A
#
# COMPACT_ATOMS: atom_id res chain seq x y z
N VAL A 1 3.08 -2.95 1.86
CA VAL A 1 2.68 -2.02 0.76
C VAL A 1 3.81 -1.04 0.48
N GLN A 2 4.05 -0.68 -0.78
CA GLN A 2 5.08 0.29 -1.16
C GLN A 2 4.44 1.59 -1.63
N ILE A 3 4.78 2.71 -0.98
CA ILE A 3 4.34 4.05 -1.37
C ILE A 3 5.46 4.68 -2.21
N MET A 4 5.14 4.94 -3.48
CA MET A 4 6.07 5.51 -4.45
C MET A 4 6.09 7.04 -4.38
N TRP A 5 7.17 7.66 -4.90
CA TRP A 5 7.34 9.12 -4.94
C TRP A 5 6.54 9.81 -6.05
N ARG A 6 5.89 9.02 -6.92
CA ARG A 6 5.01 9.53 -7.97
C ARG A 6 3.63 9.80 -7.38
N TYR A 7 3.11 11.00 -7.61
CA TYR A 7 1.78 11.42 -7.17
C TYR A 7 1.03 12.07 -8.33
N LEU A 8 -0.30 12.06 -8.24
CA LEU A 8 -1.21 12.37 -9.35
C LEU A 8 -0.98 13.74 -10.02
N GLU A 9 -0.52 14.74 -9.27
CA GLU A 9 -0.30 16.11 -9.78
C GLU A 9 1.00 16.25 -10.61
N GLN A 10 1.82 15.21 -10.70
CA GLN A 10 3.00 15.23 -11.57
C GLN A 10 2.58 15.17 -13.04
N GLN A 11 3.12 16.06 -13.89
CA GLN A 11 2.82 16.10 -15.32
C GLN A 11 3.05 14.77 -16.06
N SER A 12 3.97 13.92 -15.56
CA SER A 12 4.29 12.62 -16.14
C SER A 12 3.74 11.44 -15.32
N PHE A 13 2.66 11.66 -14.56
CA PHE A 13 1.99 10.58 -13.85
C PHE A 13 1.33 9.62 -14.87
N PRO A 14 1.50 8.29 -14.71
CA PRO A 14 1.14 7.33 -15.76
C PRO A 14 -0.36 7.01 -15.83
N MET A 15 -1.17 7.52 -14.91
CA MET A 15 -2.60 7.23 -14.78
C MET A 15 -3.40 8.53 -14.74
N THR A 16 -4.66 8.47 -15.19
CA THR A 16 -5.62 9.55 -14.94
C THR A 16 -6.07 9.51 -13.47
N GLU A 17 -6.74 10.58 -13.00
CA GLU A 17 -7.31 10.63 -11.65
C GLU A 17 -8.26 9.46 -11.36
N ALA A 18 -9.18 9.16 -12.29
CA ALA A 18 -10.11 8.05 -12.15
C ALA A 18 -9.38 6.70 -12.06
N GLN A 19 -8.41 6.46 -12.95
CA GLN A 19 -7.59 5.23 -12.92
C GLN A 19 -6.79 5.11 -11.63
N TYR A 20 -6.28 6.23 -11.11
CA TYR A 20 -5.55 6.26 -9.86
C TYR A 20 -6.44 5.93 -8.67
N LEU A 21 -7.65 6.50 -8.60
CA LEU A 21 -8.61 6.19 -7.54
C LEU A 21 -9.06 4.73 -7.60
N ASP A 22 -9.34 4.19 -8.80
CA ASP A 22 -9.68 2.78 -8.97
C ASP A 22 -8.53 1.86 -8.51
N HIS A 23 -7.30 2.22 -8.86
CA HIS A 23 -6.11 1.49 -8.41
C HIS A 23 -5.95 1.53 -6.88
N LEU A 24 -6.18 2.69 -6.26
CA LEU A 24 -6.16 2.81 -4.79
C LEU A 24 -7.25 1.97 -4.13
N ASN A 25 -8.45 1.91 -4.71
CA ASN A 25 -9.53 1.06 -4.19
C ASN A 25 -9.16 -0.42 -4.24
N VAL A 26 -8.52 -0.87 -5.33
CA VAL A 26 -8.03 -2.26 -5.45
C VAL A 26 -6.97 -2.57 -4.38
N ILE A 27 -5.99 -1.69 -4.20
CA ILE A 27 -4.96 -1.85 -3.15
C ILE A 27 -5.60 -1.86 -1.77
N GLY A 28 -6.53 -0.93 -1.51
CA GLY A 28 -7.29 -0.87 -0.26
C GLY A 28 -8.04 -2.17 0.02
N GLY A 29 -8.68 -2.74 -1.01
CA GLY A 29 -9.36 -4.04 -0.90
C GLY A 29 -8.42 -5.18 -0.47
N TYR A 30 -7.18 -5.23 -0.99
CA TYR A 30 -6.19 -6.22 -0.55
C TYR A 30 -5.71 -5.98 0.87
N ILE A 31 -5.47 -4.72 1.25
CA ILE A 31 -5.08 -4.37 2.62
C ILE A 31 -6.16 -4.81 3.61
N SER A 32 -7.42 -4.53 3.32
CA SER A 32 -8.54 -4.92 4.18
C SER A 32 -8.76 -6.43 4.21
N ALA A 33 -8.60 -7.13 3.08
CA ALA A 33 -8.68 -8.59 3.06
C ALA A 33 -7.62 -9.27 3.94
N TRP A 34 -6.49 -8.59 4.15
CA TRP A 34 -5.40 -9.01 5.02
C TRP A 34 -5.43 -8.41 6.42
N GLU A 35 -6.51 -7.71 6.78
CA GLU A 35 -6.66 -7.04 8.08
C GLU A 35 -5.53 -6.04 8.40
N GLY A 36 -4.92 -5.47 7.35
CA GLY A 36 -3.78 -4.56 7.45
C GLY A 36 -4.12 -3.08 7.61
N ASP A 37 -5.41 -2.72 7.68
CA ASP A 37 -5.88 -1.32 7.70
C ASP A 37 -5.25 -0.50 8.83
N ASP A 38 -5.27 -1.03 10.05
CA ASP A 38 -4.77 -0.34 11.23
C ASP A 38 -3.24 -0.16 11.16
N GLN A 39 -2.51 -1.18 10.69
CA GLN A 39 -1.06 -1.11 10.49
C GLN A 39 -0.69 -0.01 9.51
N VAL A 40 -1.40 0.09 8.39
CA VAL A 40 -1.17 1.12 7.38
C VAL A 40 -1.48 2.52 7.92
N ARG A 41 -2.63 2.70 8.59
CA ARG A 41 -3.02 4.00 9.18
C ARG A 41 -2.02 4.44 10.25
N GLN A 42 -1.64 3.54 11.14
CA GLN A 42 -0.68 3.81 12.21
C GLN A 42 0.69 4.17 11.66
N PHE A 43 1.19 3.40 10.70
CA PHE A 43 2.49 3.66 10.09
C PHE A 43 2.53 5.04 9.42
N ILE A 44 1.51 5.39 8.64
CA ILE A 44 1.43 6.70 7.97
C ILE A 44 1.38 7.85 8.98
N ALA A 45 0.66 7.68 10.09
CA ALA A 45 0.54 8.70 11.14
C ALA A 45 1.85 8.92 11.92
N GLN A 46 2.68 7.88 12.04
CA GLN A 46 3.88 7.90 12.89
C GLN A 46 5.18 8.11 12.09
N THR A 47 5.20 7.74 10.81
CA THR A 47 6.42 7.81 10.01
C THR A 47 6.78 9.25 9.62
N SER A 48 8.05 9.61 9.82
CA SER A 48 8.64 10.82 9.23
C SER A 48 9.16 10.57 7.80
N ASP A 49 9.10 9.34 7.31
CA ASP A 49 9.65 8.98 6.01
C ASP A 49 8.82 9.59 4.88
N ARG A 50 9.54 10.09 3.88
CA ARG A 50 8.95 10.64 2.66
C ARG A 50 9.48 9.84 1.48
N PRO A 51 8.61 9.35 0.57
CA PRO A 51 9.08 8.68 -0.63
C PRO A 51 9.87 9.66 -1.50
N ARG A 52 11.03 9.22 -2.00
CA ARG A 52 11.96 10.03 -2.80
C ARG A 52 12.16 9.37 -4.15
N ILE A 53 12.74 10.09 -5.11
CA ILE A 53 13.05 9.54 -6.43
C ILE A 53 13.89 8.28 -6.27
N GLY A 54 13.36 7.14 -6.77
CA GLY A 54 14.01 5.83 -6.67
C GLY A 54 13.88 5.13 -5.31
N VAL A 55 13.22 5.74 -4.32
CA VAL A 55 13.07 5.18 -2.96
C VAL A 55 11.60 5.21 -2.54
N ALA A 56 11.04 4.01 -2.37
CA ALA A 56 9.69 3.84 -1.83
C ALA A 56 9.69 3.82 -0.30
N VAL A 57 8.60 4.28 0.31
CA VAL A 57 8.32 4.00 1.72
C VAL A 57 7.62 2.65 1.81
N SER A 58 8.23 1.70 2.50
CA SER A 58 7.68 0.35 2.66
C SER A 58 6.93 0.26 3.98
N ILE A 59 5.61 0.09 3.89
CA ILE A 59 4.76 -0.20 5.04
C ILE A 59 4.73 -1.73 5.22
N PRO A 60 5.23 -2.25 6.36
CA PRO A 60 5.07 -3.66 6.69
C PRO A 60 3.59 -3.95 6.94
N ILE A 61 3.10 -5.06 6.39
CA ILE A 61 1.77 -5.59 6.69
C ILE A 61 1.97 -7.02 7.16
N GLU A 62 1.73 -7.24 8.44
CA GLU A 62 1.68 -8.57 9.02
C GLU A 62 0.33 -9.20 8.67
N LEU A 63 0.39 -10.30 7.92
CA LEU A 63 -0.75 -11.15 7.66
C LEU A 63 -0.98 -11.94 8.96
N GLY A 64 -2.09 -11.68 9.66
CA GLY A 64 -2.44 -12.35 10.92
C GLY A 64 -2.63 -13.86 10.78
N GLU A 65 -3.51 -14.47 11.58
CA GLU A 65 -3.72 -15.93 11.59
C GLU A 65 -4.11 -16.51 10.22
N ARG A 66 -4.66 -15.69 9.32
CA ARG A 66 -5.02 -16.05 7.93
C ARG A 66 -3.84 -16.38 7.02
N SER A 67 -2.61 -16.01 7.38
CA SER A 67 -1.41 -16.47 6.66
C SER A 67 -1.26 -18.00 6.69
N SER A 68 -1.85 -18.66 7.70
CA SER A 68 -1.81 -20.11 7.84
C SER A 68 -2.74 -20.85 6.88
N GLU A 69 -3.75 -20.18 6.30
CA GLU A 69 -4.65 -20.79 5.31
C GLU A 69 -3.94 -21.02 3.96
N TRP A 70 -2.85 -20.30 3.67
CA TRP A 70 -2.14 -20.37 2.39
C TRP A 70 -0.75 -21.02 2.49
N ILE A 71 -0.29 -21.34 3.71
CA ILE A 71 0.99 -22.03 3.98
C ILE A 71 0.82 -23.56 4.04
N MET A 72 -0.40 -24.08 3.92
CA MET A 72 -0.65 -25.53 3.82
C MET A 72 -0.73 -26.00 2.36
N ASP A 73 0.41 -26.02 1.67
CA ASP A 73 0.68 -27.09 0.69
C ASP A 73 2.20 -27.22 0.49
N ARG A 74 2.75 -28.36 0.89
CA ARG A 74 4.16 -28.72 0.71
C ARG A 74 4.26 -30.19 0.35
#